data_AF-A0A327LSZ6-F1
#
_entry.id   AF-A0A327LSZ6-F1
#
_cell.length_a   1.000
_cell.length_b   1.000
_cell.length_c   1.000
_cell.angle_alpha   90.00
_cell.angle_beta   90.00
_cell.angle_gamma   90.00
#
_symmetry.space_group_name_H-M   'P 1'
#
loop_
_entity.id
_entity.type
_entity.pdbx_description
1 polymer ?
#
loop_
_entity_poly.entity_id
_entity_poly.type
_entity_poly.pdbx_seq_one_letter_code
_entity_poly.pdbx_strand_id
1 'polypeptide(L)'
;MLAAASPTSEHPLETIKLVLLLEARGEKYPESLKNYLKDVLTQTLDLLRDPAASAPTALPDAVSLAVKLSTNDDLRSAVEEILKEDDIASAAAQNALSNLEADCDANRQSAHFSREIYAAI
;
A
#
# COMPACT_ATOMS: atom_id res chain seq x y z
N MET A 1 -16.10 17.46 -23.88
CA MET A 1 -14.71 16.95 -23.91
C MET A 1 -14.26 16.79 -22.46
N LEU A 2 -14.32 15.57 -21.94
CA LEU A 2 -13.71 15.27 -20.65
C LEU A 2 -12.23 15.08 -20.93
N ALA A 3 -11.41 16.03 -20.45
CA ALA A 3 -9.97 15.92 -20.56
C ALA A 3 -9.54 14.61 -19.90
N ALA A 4 -8.99 13.70 -20.70
CA ALA A 4 -8.23 12.57 -20.20
C ALA A 4 -7.04 13.15 -19.45
N ALA A 5 -7.15 13.24 -18.12
CA ALA A 5 -6.00 13.40 -17.27
C ALA A 5 -5.13 12.18 -17.54
N SER A 6 -3.94 12.40 -18.10
CA SER A 6 -2.89 11.41 -18.20
C SER A 6 -2.81 10.67 -16.86
N PRO A 7 -2.76 9.32 -16.83
CA PRO A 7 -2.53 8.58 -15.60
C PRO A 7 -1.04 8.73 -15.27
N THR A 8 -0.67 9.93 -14.83
CA THR A 8 0.63 10.18 -14.25
C THR A 8 0.63 9.44 -12.91
N SER A 9 1.69 8.69 -12.70
CA SER A 9 2.08 7.89 -11.54
C SER A 9 2.18 8.69 -10.22
N GLU A 10 1.22 9.58 -9.93
CA GLU A 10 1.29 10.51 -8.79
C GLU A 10 0.75 9.92 -7.48
N HIS A 11 0.00 8.83 -7.53
CA HIS A 11 -0.58 8.20 -6.35
C HIS A 11 -0.29 6.70 -6.29
N PRO A 12 0.97 6.30 -6.05
CA PRO A 12 1.27 4.89 -5.82
C PRO A 12 0.43 4.39 -4.63
N LEU A 13 -0.18 3.21 -4.79
CA LEU A 13 -0.98 2.51 -3.77
C LEU A 13 -2.38 3.08 -3.48
N GLU A 14 -2.92 4.00 -4.28
CA GLU A 14 -4.27 4.57 -4.06
C GLU A 14 -5.37 3.50 -4.13
N THR A 15 -5.25 2.56 -5.06
CA THR A 15 -6.16 1.41 -5.16
C THR A 15 -6.12 0.55 -3.90
N ILE A 16 -4.93 0.32 -3.33
CA ILE A 16 -4.76 -0.47 -2.10
C ILE A 16 -5.37 0.27 -0.92
N LYS A 17 -5.13 1.58 -0.79
CA LYS A 17 -5.76 2.43 0.23
C LYS A 17 -7.29 2.36 0.15
N LEU A 18 -7.84 2.42 -1.06
CA LEU A 18 -9.27 2.31 -1.27
C LEU A 18 -9.81 0.96 -0.79
N VAL A 19 -9.17 -0.16 -1.18
CA VAL A 19 -9.64 -1.49 -0.76
C VAL A 19 -9.52 -1.67 0.76
N LEU A 20 -8.41 -1.23 1.37
CA LEU A 20 -8.25 -1.28 2.83
C LEU A 20 -9.30 -0.42 3.56
N LEU A 21 -9.67 0.73 3.01
CA LEU A 21 -10.72 1.59 3.56
C LEU A 21 -12.11 0.94 3.44
N LEU A 22 -12.39 0.28 2.32
CA LEU A 22 -13.65 -0.45 2.13
C LEU A 22 -13.75 -1.63 3.10
N GLU A 23 -12.66 -2.38 3.28
CA GLU A 23 -12.58 -3.46 4.28
C GLU A 23 -12.73 -2.96 5.71
N ALA A 24 -12.03 -1.87 6.06
CA ALA A 24 -12.14 -1.27 7.39
C ALA A 24 -13.58 -0.84 7.70
N ARG A 25 -14.34 -0.40 6.70
CA ARG A 25 -15.75 -0.01 6.84
C ARG A 25 -16.74 -1.17 6.73
N GLY A 26 -16.27 -2.38 6.40
CA GLY A 26 -17.15 -3.52 6.10
C GLY A 26 -18.06 -3.29 4.90
N GLU A 27 -17.64 -2.41 3.96
CA GLU A 27 -18.40 -2.15 2.74
C GLU A 27 -18.21 -3.29 1.74
N LYS A 28 -19.25 -3.61 0.98
CA LYS A 28 -19.15 -4.63 -0.07
C LYS A 28 -18.47 -4.05 -1.29
N TYR A 29 -17.51 -4.79 -1.84
CA TYR A 29 -16.83 -4.42 -3.06
C TYR A 29 -16.56 -5.67 -3.93
N PRO A 30 -16.27 -5.50 -5.23
CA PRO A 30 -16.05 -6.62 -6.14
C PRO A 30 -14.95 -7.59 -5.67
N GLU A 31 -15.20 -8.90 -5.77
CA GLU A 31 -14.20 -9.94 -5.44
C GLU A 31 -12.90 -9.81 -6.25
N SER A 32 -12.97 -9.25 -7.46
CA SER A 32 -11.77 -8.95 -8.26
C SER A 32 -10.81 -7.99 -7.55
N LEU A 33 -11.32 -7.03 -6.77
CA LEU A 33 -10.50 -6.10 -5.98
C LEU A 33 -9.91 -6.78 -4.74
N LYS A 34 -10.64 -7.73 -4.15
CA LYS A 34 -10.14 -8.53 -3.03
C LYS A 34 -8.98 -9.41 -3.45
N ASN A 35 -9.15 -10.10 -4.59
CA ASN A 35 -8.10 -10.90 -5.19
C ASN A 35 -6.90 -10.05 -5.60
N TYR A 36 -7.14 -8.88 -6.21
CA TYR A 36 -6.08 -7.93 -6.52
C TYR A 36 -5.28 -7.53 -5.27
N LEU A 37 -5.96 -7.18 -4.17
CA LEU A 37 -5.29 -6.83 -2.92
C LEU A 37 -4.46 -8.01 -2.40
N LYS A 38 -5.03 -9.22 -2.34
CA LYS A 38 -4.30 -10.41 -1.92
C LYS A 38 -3.06 -10.66 -2.77
N ASP A 39 -3.18 -10.61 -4.10
CA ASP A 39 -2.07 -10.80 -5.03
C ASP A 39 -0.95 -9.78 -4.81
N VAL A 40 -1.31 -8.50 -4.61
CA VAL A 40 -0.34 -7.43 -4.33
C VAL A 40 0.36 -7.66 -3.00
N LEU A 41 -0.38 -7.99 -1.93
CA LEU A 41 0.21 -8.25 -0.60
C LEU A 41 1.14 -9.47 -0.65
N THR A 42 0.76 -10.56 -1.32
CA THR A 42 1.60 -11.76 -1.46
C THR A 42 2.88 -11.45 -2.23
N GLN A 43 2.78 -10.81 -3.40
CA GLN A 43 3.95 -10.43 -4.19
C GLN A 43 4.87 -9.46 -3.43
N THR A 44 4.30 -8.59 -2.60
CA THR A 44 5.06 -7.69 -1.74
C THR A 44 5.92 -8.44 -0.74
N LEU A 45 5.37 -9.46 -0.06
CA LEU A 45 6.15 -10.28 0.87
C LEU A 45 7.19 -11.14 0.15
N ASP A 46 6.86 -11.67 -1.03
CA ASP A 46 7.81 -12.43 -1.86
C ASP A 46 8.98 -11.55 -2.33
N LEU A 47 8.73 -10.29 -2.67
CA LEU A 47 9.76 -9.30 -2.98
C LEU A 47 10.67 -9.00 -1.79
N LEU A 48 10.12 -8.91 -0.58
CA LEU A 48 10.93 -8.69 0.63
C LEU A 48 11.80 -9.91 0.96
N ARG A 49 11.33 -11.11 0.62
CA ARG A 49 12.04 -12.38 0.88
C ARG A 49 13.12 -12.68 -0.15
N ASP A 50 12.79 -12.59 -1.43
CA ASP A 50 13.70 -12.81 -2.55
C ASP A 50 13.44 -11.79 -3.68
N PRO A 51 14.06 -10.60 -3.59
CA PRO A 51 13.89 -9.55 -4.59
C PRO A 51 14.34 -9.97 -5.99
N ALA A 52 15.38 -10.81 -6.10
CA ALA A 52 15.98 -11.16 -7.37
C ALA A 52 15.11 -12.11 -8.19
N ALA A 53 14.42 -13.03 -7.53
CA ALA A 53 13.49 -13.95 -8.18
C ALA A 53 12.13 -13.29 -8.48
N SER A 54 11.67 -12.39 -7.62
CA SER A 54 10.29 -11.88 -7.65
C SER A 54 10.11 -10.57 -8.42
N ALA A 55 11.14 -9.73 -8.53
CA ALA A 55 11.07 -8.44 -9.23
C ALA A 55 10.66 -8.48 -10.71
N PRO A 56 11.07 -9.48 -11.53
CA PRO A 56 10.75 -9.49 -12.96
C PRO A 56 9.26 -9.64 -13.28
N THR A 57 8.48 -10.21 -12.35
CA THR A 57 7.04 -10.49 -12.54
C THR A 57 6.14 -9.71 -11.57
N ALA A 58 6.73 -8.91 -10.69
CA ALA A 58 5.98 -8.20 -9.67
C ALA A 58 5.17 -7.03 -10.24
N LEU A 59 3.97 -6.86 -9.69
CA LEU A 59 3.14 -5.69 -9.95
C LEU A 59 3.83 -4.41 -9.47
N PRO A 60 3.71 -3.27 -10.19
CA PRO A 60 4.28 -1.99 -9.76
C PRO A 60 3.83 -1.56 -8.36
N ASP A 61 2.58 -1.87 -8.02
CA ASP A 61 2.00 -1.65 -6.69
C ASP A 61 2.67 -2.50 -5.62
N ALA A 62 3.00 -3.77 -5.91
CA ALA A 62 3.71 -4.65 -4.98
C ALA A 62 5.15 -4.19 -4.75
N VAL A 63 5.83 -3.69 -5.79
CA VAL A 63 7.17 -3.09 -5.66
C VAL A 63 7.11 -1.82 -4.80
N SER A 64 6.15 -0.95 -5.07
CA SER A 64 5.96 0.31 -4.32
C SER A 64 5.64 0.03 -2.85
N LEU A 65 4.82 -0.98 -2.59
CA LEU A 65 4.46 -1.41 -1.24
C LEU A 65 5.67 -2.05 -0.54
N ALA A 66 6.45 -2.89 -1.22
CA ALA A 66 7.64 -3.54 -0.68
C ALA A 66 8.69 -2.51 -0.22
N VAL A 67 8.90 -1.45 -1.00
CA VAL A 67 9.77 -0.34 -0.59
C VAL A 67 9.28 0.29 0.71
N LYS A 68 7.97 0.53 0.87
CA LYS A 68 7.41 1.08 2.11
C LYS A 68 7.49 0.11 3.30
N LEU A 69 7.21 -1.17 3.10
CA LEU A 69 7.36 -2.18 4.15
C LEU A 69 8.82 -2.36 4.56
N SER A 70 9.78 -2.14 3.66
CA SER A 70 11.20 -2.25 3.98
C SER A 70 11.64 -1.26 5.07
N THR A 71 10.95 -0.12 5.17
CA THR A 71 11.26 0.97 6.11
C THR A 71 10.27 1.12 7.26
N ASN A 72 9.17 0.35 7.26
CA ASN A 72 8.11 0.43 8.26
C ASN A 72 7.71 -0.99 8.73
N ASP A 73 8.28 -1.42 9.86
CA ASP A 73 8.05 -2.75 10.44
C ASP A 73 6.61 -2.92 10.98
N ASP A 74 5.95 -1.83 11.40
CA ASP A 74 4.55 -1.86 11.85
C ASP A 74 3.61 -2.13 10.68
N LEU A 75 3.84 -1.46 9.54
CA LEU A 75 3.12 -1.72 8.29
C LEU A 75 3.37 -3.15 7.80
N ARG A 76 4.60 -3.66 7.91
CA ARG A 76 4.91 -5.05 7.57
C ARG A 76 4.12 -6.03 8.42
N SER A 77 4.11 -5.81 9.73
CA SER A 77 3.39 -6.68 10.67
C SER A 77 1.88 -6.69 10.38
N ALA A 78 1.29 -5.52 10.10
CA ALA A 78 -0.12 -5.40 9.76
C ALA A 78 -0.46 -6.12 8.43
N VAL A 79 0.42 -6.04 7.42
CA VAL A 79 0.23 -6.75 6.14
C VAL A 79 0.35 -8.27 6.32
N GLU A 80 1.30 -8.74 7.11
CA GLU A 80 1.43 -10.17 7.43
C GLU A 80 0.22 -10.70 8.21
N GLU A 81 -0.36 -9.89 9.09
CA GLU A 81 -1.59 -10.22 9.82
C GLU A 81 -2.78 -10.38 8.87
N ILE A 82 -2.97 -9.45 7.92
CA ILE A 82 -4.01 -9.53 6.88
C ILE A 82 -3.91 -10.82 6.06
N LEU A 83 -2.70 -11.28 5.75
CA LEU A 83 -2.48 -12.49 4.94
C LEU A 83 -2.58 -13.80 5.73
N LYS A 84 -2.48 -13.77 7.06
CA LYS A 84 -2.66 -14.96 7.91
C LYS A 84 -4.12 -15.36 8.09
N GLU A 85 -5.03 -14.41 7.91
CA GLU A 85 -6.47 -14.65 8.00
C GLU A 85 -7.06 -14.98 6.62
N ASP A 86 -8.00 -15.93 6.56
CA ASP A 86 -8.70 -16.27 5.32
C ASP A 86 -9.53 -15.07 4.80
N ASP A 87 -9.99 -14.23 5.72
CA ASP A 87 -10.72 -13.01 5.47
C ASP A 87 -9.96 -11.80 6.03
N ILE A 88 -10.05 -10.65 5.35
CA ILE A 88 -9.33 -9.45 5.77
C ILE A 88 -10.10 -8.84 6.94
N ALA A 89 -9.65 -9.02 8.18
CA ALA A 89 -10.29 -8.38 9.31
C ALA A 89 -10.28 -6.85 9.17
N SER A 90 -11.45 -6.23 9.37
CA SER A 90 -11.64 -4.76 9.36
C SER A 90 -10.63 -4.03 10.27
N ALA A 91 -10.28 -4.61 11.42
CA ALA A 91 -9.27 -4.05 12.34
C ALA A 91 -7.86 -4.07 11.74
N ALA A 92 -7.46 -5.17 11.11
CA ALA A 92 -6.16 -5.31 10.46
C ALA A 92 -6.06 -4.38 9.23
N ALA A 93 -7.15 -4.27 8.45
CA ALA A 93 -7.24 -3.34 7.32
C ALA A 93 -7.13 -1.87 7.77
N GLN A 94 -7.81 -1.49 8.85
CA GLN A 94 -7.73 -0.15 9.42
C GLN A 94 -6.32 0.16 9.94
N ASN A 95 -5.64 -0.82 10.55
CA ASN A 95 -4.28 -0.67 11.04
C ASN A 95 -3.28 -0.51 9.88
N ALA A 96 -3.38 -1.36 8.85
CA ALA A 96 -2.56 -1.24 7.64
C ALA A 96 -2.78 0.10 6.93
N LEU A 97 -4.04 0.55 6.79
CA LEU A 97 -4.38 1.85 6.20
C LEU A 97 -3.76 3.00 7.00
N SER A 98 -3.91 2.98 8.33
CA SER A 98 -3.38 4.02 9.20
C SER A 98 -1.86 4.12 9.11
N ASN A 99 -1.14 2.99 9.07
CA ASN A 99 0.32 2.98 8.89
C ASN A 99 0.74 3.43 7.49
N LEU A 100 -0.05 3.09 6.46
CA LEU A 100 0.21 3.50 5.08
C LEU A 100 -0.02 5.01 4.87
N GLU A 101 -0.92 5.61 5.66
CA GLU A 101 -1.21 7.04 5.68
C GLU A 101 -0.35 7.83 6.68
N ALA A 102 0.24 7.19 7.69
CA ALA A 102 1.09 7.84 8.69
C ALA A 102 2.37 8.46 8.10
N ASP A 103 2.80 7.99 6.93
CA ASP A 103 3.91 8.57 6.16
C ASP A 103 3.55 9.90 5.46
N CYS A 104 2.34 10.42 5.64
CA CYS A 104 1.88 11.66 5.03
C CYS A 104 1.83 12.81 6.06
N ASP A 105 2.55 13.90 5.80
CA ASP A 105 2.34 15.19 6.49
C ASP A 105 0.89 15.69 6.29
N ALA A 106 0.44 16.67 7.06
CA ALA A 106 -0.87 17.35 6.96
C ALA A 106 -1.23 17.82 5.53
N ASN A 107 -0.24 17.91 4.63
CA ASN A 107 -0.38 18.23 3.21
C ASN A 107 -0.36 17.00 2.27
N ARG A 108 -0.47 15.76 2.79
CA ARG A 108 -0.40 14.48 2.05
C ARG A 108 0.91 14.22 1.31
N GLN A 109 2.02 14.81 1.74
CA GLN A 109 3.35 14.57 1.16
C GLN A 109 4.11 13.51 1.95
N SER A 110 4.87 12.67 1.25
CA SER A 110 5.75 11.66 1.88
C SER A 110 6.71 12.34 2.85
N ALA A 111 6.80 11.87 4.09
CA ALA A 111 7.61 12.45 5.16
C ALA A 111 9.11 12.63 4.83
N HIS A 112 9.60 11.99 3.77
CA HIS A 112 10.98 12.12 3.28
C HIS A 112 11.25 13.36 2.41
N PHE A 113 10.23 14.07 1.92
CA PHE A 113 10.38 15.22 1.01
C PHE A 113 9.81 16.52 1.58
N SER A 114 9.62 16.64 2.89
CA SER A 114 9.19 17.91 3.46
C SER A 114 10.27 18.97 3.19
N ARG A 115 9.84 20.12 2.67
CA ARG A 115 10.69 21.27 2.34
C ARG A 115 11.52 21.73 3.54
N GLU A 116 11.06 21.42 4.75
CA GLU A 116 11.71 21.72 6.02
C GLU A 116 13.00 20.92 6.24
N ILE A 117 13.05 19.64 5.83
CA ILE A 117 14.28 18.82 5.93
C ILE A 117 15.36 19.37 5.00
N TYR A 118 14.99 19.82 3.80
CA TYR A 118 15.92 20.43 2.84
C TYR A 118 16.27 21.90 3.15
N ALA A 119 15.53 22.58 4.04
CA ALA A 119 15.87 23.92 4.50
C ALA A 119 16.92 23.92 5.64
N ALA A 120 17.20 22.74 6.21
CA ALA A 120 18.16 22.55 7.30
C ALA A 120 19.55 22.06 6.80
N ILE A 121 19.75 21.96 5.48
CA ILE A 121 21.02 21.63 4.81
C ILE A 121 21.48 22.86 4.03
#